data_AF-A0AAV1VGR5-F1
#
_entry.id   AF-A0AAV1VGR5-F1
#
_cell.length_a   1.000
_cell.length_b   1.000
_cell.length_c   1.000
_cell.angle_alpha   90.00
_cell.angle_beta   90.00
_cell.angle_gamma   90.00
#
_symmetry.space_group_name_H-M   'P 1'
#
loop_
_entity.id
_entity.type
_entity.pdbx_description
1 polymer ?
#
loop_
_entity_poly.entity_id
_entity_poly.type
_entity_poly.pdbx_seq_one_letter_code
_entity_poly.pdbx_strand_id
1 'polypeptide(L)'
;MAGMLEDDETRKKLWTLIAKHTIDAGGEIKDILPFFPDFVLINDFKKEICESLEVYNDRIEQLKEEMQDYTQSAELIRADMQKLRKRCAVVSGNQRCELTGQNILGKEFYLFPCSHAFHAGALPQEMQKHLNSF
;
A
#
# COMPACT_ATOMS: atom_id res chain seq x y z
N MET A 1 46.64 27.73 -29.56
CA MET A 1 46.28 27.66 -28.12
C MET A 1 44.89 28.23 -27.82
N ALA A 2 44.31 29.13 -28.65
CA ALA A 2 42.96 29.67 -28.45
C ALA A 2 41.80 28.73 -28.86
N GLY A 3 41.97 27.86 -29.85
CA GLY A 3 40.88 26.99 -30.36
C GLY A 3 40.51 25.77 -29.51
N MET A 4 41.33 25.36 -28.53
CA MET A 4 40.98 24.23 -27.64
C MET A 4 40.03 24.61 -26.51
N LEU A 5 39.93 25.90 -26.17
CA LEU A 5 39.05 26.39 -25.09
C LEU A 5 37.63 26.67 -25.58
N GLU A 6 37.44 27.04 -26.86
CA GLU A 6 36.11 27.27 -27.44
C GLU A 6 35.34 25.96 -27.68
N ASP A 7 36.03 24.86 -28.00
CA ASP A 7 35.42 23.54 -28.18
C ASP A 7 34.82 23.01 -26.87
N ASP A 8 35.53 23.21 -25.74
CA ASP A 8 35.09 22.75 -24.43
C ASP A 8 33.88 23.52 -23.91
N GLU A 9 33.87 24.84 -24.11
CA GLU A 9 32.72 25.70 -23.77
C GLU A 9 31.49 25.37 -24.62
N THR A 10 31.68 25.03 -25.89
CA THR A 10 30.60 24.64 -26.81
C THR A 10 30.01 23.29 -26.42
N ARG A 11 30.87 22.31 -26.10
CA ARG A 11 30.45 20.99 -25.60
C ARG A 11 29.71 21.10 -24.28
N LYS A 12 30.17 21.96 -23.36
CA LYS A 12 29.48 22.24 -22.10
C LYS A 12 28.05 22.74 -22.32
N LYS A 13 27.89 23.77 -23.16
CA LYS A 13 26.56 24.32 -23.49
C LYS A 13 25.63 23.28 -24.12
N LEU A 14 26.16 22.44 -25.00
CA LEU A 14 25.39 21.39 -25.67
C LEU A 14 24.88 20.35 -24.67
N TRP A 15 25.74 19.89 -23.77
CA TRP A 15 25.38 18.90 -22.75
C TRP A 15 24.40 19.45 -21.71
N THR A 16 24.53 20.72 -21.30
CA THR A 16 23.54 21.38 -20.45
C THR A 16 22.17 21.44 -21.13
N LEU A 17 22.12 21.72 -22.44
CA LEU A 17 20.88 21.78 -23.19
C LEU A 17 20.21 20.40 -23.33
N ILE A 18 21.00 19.36 -23.61
CA ILE A 18 20.52 17.97 -23.68
C ILE A 18 19.97 17.54 -22.32
N ALA A 19 20.72 17.78 -21.23
CA ALA A 19 20.29 17.43 -19.88
C ALA A 19 18.97 18.09 -19.49
N LYS A 20 18.84 19.39 -19.77
CA LYS A 20 17.60 20.13 -19.52
C LYS A 20 16.42 19.55 -20.32
N HIS A 21 16.63 19.26 -21.60
CA HIS A 21 15.59 18.68 -22.44
C HIS A 21 15.18 17.27 -21.98
N THR A 22 16.12 16.44 -21.56
CA THR A 22 15.84 15.10 -21.03
C THR A 22 14.99 15.16 -19.77
N ILE A 23 15.30 16.07 -18.84
CA ILE A 23 14.53 16.26 -17.61
C ILE A 23 13.13 16.81 -17.94
N ASP A 24 13.02 17.79 -18.85
CA ASP A 24 11.74 18.36 -19.30
C ASP A 24 10.85 17.31 -20.00
N ALA A 25 11.46 16.32 -20.66
CA ALA A 25 10.77 15.20 -21.30
C ALA A 25 10.41 14.04 -20.33
N GLY A 26 10.70 14.19 -19.03
CA GLY A 26 10.40 13.18 -18.01
C GLY A 26 11.45 12.07 -17.87
N GLY A 27 12.62 12.22 -18.48
CA GLY A 27 13.77 11.33 -18.29
C GLY A 27 14.60 11.73 -17.07
N GLU A 28 15.43 10.81 -16.59
CA GLU A 28 16.28 11.07 -15.42
C GLU A 28 17.72 11.39 -15.82
N ILE A 29 18.40 12.22 -15.02
CA ILE A 29 19.80 12.57 -15.27
C ILE A 29 20.71 11.33 -15.37
N LYS A 30 20.37 10.25 -14.64
CA LYS A 30 21.10 8.97 -14.67
C LYS A 30 21.09 8.32 -16.06
N ASP A 31 20.08 8.57 -16.87
CA ASP A 31 19.91 7.93 -18.19
C ASP A 31 20.89 8.51 -19.20
N ILE A 32 21.37 9.73 -18.96
CA ILE A 32 22.33 10.42 -19.83
C ILE A 32 23.76 10.41 -19.29
N LEU A 33 23.96 10.13 -17.99
CA LEU A 33 25.28 10.03 -17.34
C LEU A 33 26.31 9.15 -18.09
N PRO A 34 25.95 7.96 -18.63
CA PRO A 34 26.90 7.12 -19.36
C PRO A 34 27.49 7.75 -20.62
N PHE A 35 26.90 8.85 -21.11
CA PHE A 35 27.32 9.53 -22.33
C PHE A 35 28.21 10.76 -22.05
N PHE A 36 28.46 11.09 -20.78
CA PHE A 36 29.29 12.23 -20.39
C PHE A 36 30.80 11.87 -20.34
N PRO A 37 31.69 12.74 -20.85
CA PRO A 37 33.13 12.55 -20.70
C PRO A 37 33.60 12.74 -19.24
N ASP A 38 34.56 11.91 -18.82
CA ASP A 38 34.74 11.33 -17.47
C ASP A 38 34.90 12.24 -16.23
N PHE A 39 35.03 13.58 -16.31
CA PHE A 39 35.33 14.31 -15.05
C PHE A 39 34.95 15.80 -14.98
N VAL A 40 34.92 16.53 -16.10
CA VAL A 40 34.77 17.99 -16.05
C VAL A 40 33.30 18.43 -15.89
N LEU A 41 32.33 17.58 -16.30
CA LEU A 41 30.91 17.92 -16.30
C LEU A 41 30.13 17.43 -15.06
N ILE A 42 30.64 16.45 -14.29
CA ILE A 42 29.95 15.93 -13.09
C ILE A 42 29.76 17.03 -12.03
N ASN A 43 30.70 17.98 -11.92
CA ASN A 43 30.55 19.10 -10.99
C ASN A 43 29.37 20.01 -11.33
N ASP A 44 29.05 20.17 -12.62
CA ASP A 44 27.94 21.02 -13.07
C ASP A 44 26.57 20.36 -12.80
N PHE A 45 26.51 19.02 -12.71
CA PHE A 45 25.28 18.25 -12.43
C PHE A 45 25.25 17.63 -11.04
N LYS A 46 26.24 17.94 -10.20
CA LYS A 46 26.39 17.37 -8.86
C LYS A 46 25.14 17.60 -8.02
N LYS A 47 24.54 18.77 -8.14
CA LYS A 47 23.35 19.15 -7.37
C LYS A 47 22.14 18.29 -7.78
N GLU A 48 21.89 18.17 -9.07
CA GLU A 48 20.78 17.40 -9.64
C GLU A 48 20.92 15.90 -9.34
N ILE A 49 22.15 15.38 -9.35
CA ILE A 49 22.45 14.00 -8.94
C ILE A 49 22.17 13.81 -7.45
N CYS A 50 22.62 14.74 -6.59
CA CYS A 50 22.35 14.68 -5.16
C CYS A 50 20.84 14.74 -4.86
N GLU A 51 20.10 15.63 -5.51
CA GLU A 51 18.64 15.76 -5.36
C GLU A 51 17.93 14.47 -5.81
N SER A 52 18.34 13.88 -6.94
CA SER A 52 17.77 12.60 -7.40
C SER A 52 18.04 11.48 -6.40
N LEU A 53 19.26 11.37 -5.88
CA LEU A 53 19.63 10.37 -4.87
C LEU A 53 18.88 10.55 -3.55
N GLU A 54 18.62 11.79 -3.14
CA GLU A 54 17.83 12.11 -1.94
C GLU A 54 16.38 11.62 -2.11
N VAL A 55 15.74 11.93 -3.25
CA VAL A 55 14.40 11.42 -3.58
C VAL A 55 14.36 9.88 -3.59
N TYR A 56 15.41 9.22 -4.07
CA TYR A 56 15.50 7.76 -3.99
C TYR A 56 15.57 7.24 -2.56
N ASN A 57 16.40 7.85 -1.72
CA ASN A 57 16.51 7.45 -0.31
C ASN A 57 15.18 7.66 0.42
N ASP A 58 14.52 8.79 0.20
CA ASP A 58 13.20 9.07 0.78
C ASP A 58 12.18 8.02 0.35
N ARG A 59 12.16 7.67 -0.95
CA ARG A 59 11.28 6.63 -1.48
C ARG A 59 11.59 5.25 -0.90
N ILE A 60 12.86 4.93 -0.67
CA ILE A 60 13.27 3.68 -0.03
C ILE A 60 12.80 3.64 1.42
N GLU A 61 12.94 4.73 2.17
CA GLU A 61 12.44 4.80 3.55
C GLU A 61 10.92 4.69 3.62
N GLN A 62 10.19 5.38 2.73
CA GLN A 62 8.74 5.23 2.63
C GLN A 62 8.33 3.77 2.34
N LEU A 63 8.98 3.11 1.38
CA LEU A 63 8.70 1.71 1.06
C LEU A 63 8.99 0.76 2.23
N LYS A 64 10.02 1.06 3.04
CA LYS A 64 10.31 0.28 4.25
C LYS A 64 9.21 0.45 5.29
N GLU A 65 8.73 1.67 5.49
CA GLU A 65 7.63 1.96 6.41
C GLU A 65 6.35 1.25 5.96
N GLU A 66 5.97 1.37 4.69
CA GLU A 66 4.82 0.66 4.11
C GLU A 66 4.93 -0.86 4.30
N MET A 67 6.13 -1.43 4.09
CA MET A 67 6.36 -2.86 4.32
C MET A 67 6.18 -3.27 5.79
N GLN A 68 6.60 -2.42 6.73
CA GLN A 68 6.40 -2.65 8.16
C GLN A 68 4.91 -2.61 8.53
N ASP A 69 4.17 -1.64 8.01
CA ASP A 69 2.72 -1.51 8.22
C ASP A 69 1.96 -2.71 7.67
N TYR A 70 2.27 -3.14 6.45
CA TYR A 70 1.66 -4.34 5.87
C TYR A 70 1.99 -5.61 6.66
N THR A 71 3.23 -5.71 7.15
CA THR A 71 3.64 -6.85 7.98
C THR A 71 2.86 -6.87 9.29
N GLN A 72 2.77 -5.73 9.99
CA GLN A 72 2.01 -5.61 11.23
C GLN A 72 0.52 -5.92 11.01
N SER A 73 -0.08 -5.38 9.96
CA SER A 73 -1.47 -5.66 9.60
C SER A 73 -1.70 -7.16 9.35
N ALA A 74 -0.80 -7.80 8.60
CA ALA A 74 -0.87 -9.23 8.35
C ALA A 74 -0.71 -10.07 9.64
N GLU A 75 0.12 -9.63 10.59
CA GLU A 75 0.25 -10.27 11.90
C GLU A 75 -1.03 -10.17 12.72
N LEU A 76 -1.68 -9.00 12.77
CA LEU A 76 -2.97 -8.82 13.43
C LEU A 76 -4.04 -9.75 12.85
N ILE A 77 -4.13 -9.81 11.51
CA ILE A 77 -5.05 -10.71 10.81
C ILE A 77 -4.77 -12.18 11.19
N ARG A 78 -3.50 -12.61 11.18
CA ARG A 78 -3.12 -13.98 11.55
C ARG A 78 -3.46 -14.29 13.01
N ALA A 79 -3.22 -13.34 13.92
CA ALA A 79 -3.57 -13.48 15.33
C ALA A 79 -5.08 -13.64 15.52
N ASP A 80 -5.87 -12.85 14.81
CA ASP A 80 -7.32 -12.96 14.85
C ASP A 80 -7.81 -14.26 14.24
N MET A 81 -7.28 -14.71 13.09
CA MET A 81 -7.58 -16.03 12.53
C MET A 81 -7.32 -17.16 13.53
N GLN A 82 -6.22 -17.10 14.29
CA GLN A 82 -5.91 -18.09 15.32
C GLN A 82 -6.92 -18.04 16.48
N LYS A 83 -7.31 -16.84 16.92
CA LYS A 83 -8.37 -16.68 17.94
C LYS A 83 -9.69 -17.23 17.42
N LEU A 84 -10.10 -16.88 16.21
CA LEU A 84 -11.34 -17.32 15.55
C LEU A 84 -11.43 -18.86 15.53
N ARG A 85 -10.36 -19.55 15.14
CA ARG A 85 -10.29 -21.02 15.08
C ARG A 85 -10.45 -21.70 16.44
N LYS A 86 -10.05 -21.04 17.53
CA LYS A 86 -10.15 -21.59 18.89
C LYS A 86 -11.50 -21.31 19.55
N ARG A 87 -12.35 -20.48 18.95
CA ARG A 87 -13.67 -20.18 19.52
C ARG A 87 -14.61 -21.36 19.32
N CYS A 88 -15.00 -21.99 20.41
CA CYS A 88 -16.17 -22.85 20.48
C CYS A 88 -17.33 -22.06 21.10
N ALA A 89 -18.54 -22.37 20.68
CA ALA A 89 -19.75 -21.83 21.29
C ALA A 89 -20.62 -23.00 21.75
N VAL A 90 -21.18 -22.88 22.95
CA VAL A 90 -22.01 -23.92 23.57
C VAL A 90 -23.47 -23.55 23.36
N VAL A 91 -24.26 -24.49 22.86
CA VAL A 91 -25.71 -24.31 22.69
C VAL A 91 -26.42 -25.22 23.66
N SER A 92 -27.22 -24.63 24.55
CA SER A 92 -28.06 -25.38 25.48
C SER A 92 -29.23 -26.06 24.76
N GLY A 93 -29.66 -27.22 25.24
CA GLY A 93 -30.80 -27.98 24.66
C GLY A 93 -32.12 -27.21 24.60
N ASN A 94 -32.26 -26.23 25.49
CA ASN A 94 -33.40 -25.34 25.62
C ASN A 94 -33.14 -23.93 25.02
N GLN A 95 -32.02 -23.72 24.32
CA GLN A 95 -31.71 -22.43 23.70
C GLN A 95 -32.83 -22.07 22.70
N ARG A 96 -33.32 -20.84 22.79
CA ARG A 96 -34.40 -20.33 21.95
C ARG A 96 -33.86 -19.27 21.00
N CYS A 97 -34.54 -19.12 19.88
CA CYS A 97 -34.31 -18.02 18.95
C CYS A 97 -34.81 -16.72 19.56
N GLU A 98 -33.97 -15.67 19.51
CA GLU A 98 -34.31 -14.37 20.10
C GLU A 98 -35.44 -13.64 19.35
N LEU A 99 -35.68 -13.99 18.08
CA LEU A 99 -36.72 -13.38 17.26
C LEU A 99 -38.05 -14.13 17.30
N THR A 100 -38.03 -15.46 17.29
CA THR A 100 -39.24 -16.29 17.17
C THR A 100 -39.67 -16.93 18.49
N GLY A 101 -38.77 -16.97 19.48
CA GLY A 101 -38.98 -17.71 20.72
C GLY A 101 -39.08 -19.22 20.55
N GLN A 102 -38.88 -19.79 19.36
CA GLN A 102 -38.89 -21.25 19.16
C GLN A 102 -37.55 -21.87 19.55
N ASN A 103 -37.51 -23.17 19.86
CA ASN A 103 -36.24 -23.86 20.11
C ASN A 103 -35.31 -23.72 18.88
N ILE A 104 -34.04 -23.44 19.13
CA ILE A 104 -33.04 -23.25 18.08
C ILE A 104 -32.62 -24.58 17.45
N LEU A 105 -32.65 -25.66 18.23
CA LEU A 105 -32.27 -26.99 17.78
C LEU A 105 -33.28 -27.55 16.78
N GLY A 106 -32.79 -28.25 15.76
CA GLY A 106 -33.61 -28.89 14.73
C GLY A 106 -33.86 -28.04 13.47
N LYS A 107 -33.33 -26.81 13.41
CA LYS A 107 -33.30 -25.96 12.22
C LYS A 107 -31.92 -25.34 12.05
N GLU A 108 -31.59 -24.85 10.87
CA GLU A 108 -30.37 -24.05 10.66
C GLU A 108 -30.44 -22.74 11.47
N PHE A 109 -29.33 -22.36 12.10
CA PHE A 109 -29.26 -21.19 12.95
C PHE A 109 -27.90 -20.48 12.91
N TYR A 110 -27.92 -19.20 13.27
CA TYR A 110 -26.75 -18.39 13.56
C TYR A 110 -26.60 -18.26 15.08
N LEU A 111 -25.36 -18.39 15.56
CA LEU A 111 -25.00 -18.16 16.96
C LEU A 111 -23.90 -17.10 17.01
N PHE A 112 -24.19 -16.02 17.72
CA PHE A 112 -23.28 -14.89 17.81
C PHE A 112 -22.32 -15.05 18.99
N PRO A 113 -21.15 -14.39 18.98
CA PRO A 113 -20.20 -14.40 20.10
C PRO A 113 -20.79 -13.90 21.43
N CYS A 114 -21.85 -13.08 21.39
CA CYS A 114 -22.63 -12.65 22.55
C CYS A 114 -23.64 -13.71 23.04
N SER A 115 -23.57 -14.93 22.53
CA SER A 115 -24.45 -16.08 22.84
C SER A 115 -25.91 -15.96 22.38
N HIS A 116 -26.29 -14.88 21.70
CA HIS A 116 -27.61 -14.79 21.06
C HIS A 116 -27.68 -15.75 19.87
N ALA A 117 -28.81 -16.46 19.77
CA ALA A 117 -29.07 -17.44 18.73
C ALA A 117 -30.30 -17.04 17.91
N PHE A 118 -30.22 -17.22 16.60
CA PHE A 118 -31.28 -16.83 15.67
C PHE A 118 -31.47 -17.89 14.59
N HIS A 119 -32.71 -18.20 14.22
CA HIS A 119 -32.96 -19.08 13.07
C HIS A 119 -32.43 -18.45 11.79
N ALA A 120 -31.85 -19.27 10.92
CA ALA A 120 -31.24 -18.82 9.66
C ALA A 120 -32.25 -18.13 8.73
N GLY A 121 -33.54 -18.44 8.84
CA GLY A 121 -34.60 -17.74 8.11
C GLY A 121 -35.12 -16.47 8.80
N ALA A 122 -35.12 -16.42 10.14
CA ALA A 122 -35.68 -15.28 10.89
C ALA A 122 -34.76 -14.06 10.89
N LEU A 123 -33.45 -14.29 11.02
CA LEU A 123 -32.47 -13.21 11.10
C LEU A 123 -32.41 -12.36 9.82
N PRO A 124 -32.28 -12.93 8.61
CA PRO A 124 -32.25 -12.13 7.39
C PRO A 124 -33.55 -11.36 7.15
N GLN A 125 -34.71 -11.95 7.48
CA GLN A 125 -36.01 -11.29 7.38
C GLN A 125 -36.08 -10.07 8.30
N GLU A 126 -35.57 -10.18 9.54
CA GLU A 126 -35.51 -9.05 10.44
C GLU A 126 -34.52 -7.99 9.94
N MET A 127 -33.32 -8.38 9.50
CA MET A 127 -32.33 -7.46 8.95
C MET A 127 -32.85 -6.67 7.74
N GLN A 128 -33.59 -7.32 6.83
CA GLN A 128 -34.17 -6.67 5.65
C GLN A 128 -35.10 -5.49 5.99
N LYS A 129 -35.79 -5.53 7.14
CA LYS A 129 -36.64 -4.41 7.58
C LYS A 129 -35.85 -3.14 7.85
N HIS A 130 -34.60 -3.28 8.28
CA HIS A 130 -33.70 -2.18 8.65
C HIS A 130 -32.74 -1.78 7.53
N LEU A 131 -32.65 -2.58 6.46
CA LEU A 131 -31.80 -2.29 5.29
C LEU A 131 -32.47 -1.38 4.26
N ASN A 132 -33.80 -1.20 4.30
CA ASN A 132 -34.56 -0.35 3.37
C ASN A 132 -34.57 1.15 3.76
N SER A 133 -33.44 1.71 4.19
CA SER A 133 -33.29 3.14 4.49
C SER A 133 -32.13 3.82 3.76
N PHE A 134 -31.79 3.33 2.56
CA PHE A 134 -30.91 4.03 1.62
C PHE A 134 -31.52 4.04 0.22
#